data_AF-A0A8E0RJ80-F1
#
_entry.id   AF-A0A8E0RJ80-F1
#
_cell.length_a   1.000
_cell.length_b   1.000
_cell.length_c   1.000
_cell.angle_alpha   90.00
_cell.angle_beta   90.00
_cell.angle_gamma   90.00
#
_symmetry.space_group_name_H-M   'P 1'
#
loop_
_entity.id
_entity.type
_entity.pdbx_description
1 polymer ?
#
loop_
_entity_poly.entity_id
_entity_poly.type
_entity_poly.pdbx_seq_one_letter_code
_entity_poly.pdbx_strand_id
1 'polypeptide(L)'
;MKITLFVASILLIGHTIDQLSNEVLDPEILNLGSFYPVSGMMSCTNLSSPKYPQGYLDMYIVQPYKNASLTSLLPNLNELDWPQPAFASTPAGVVFPNRTVNPLPKPFEPVMSRGQINLSRKLLNLFSNFMFANGYGDRFWLNGGTLVGSYHHHDFIPWDDDVDVLADANLRPIIQAFLEQLAPEYEWFAMWERDKLFTRSLNSSENHLDLEYSRSTSEKGWAWPFLDIGYYLTGPVQTCVHLWRPGYGECFSNSAIFPLLYRPFGKDWYPTPCNTLHYLRSVYKMHSSCVTFGYSHIFEVGSSYARVPCYTLARKYAFTQHCPLITTSLNSTTKPTTGNFIVNEERLTINTSSGWKVIHTIHLPLKYEVNKCQGYGVPEPR
;
A
#
# COMPACT_ATOMS: atom_id res chain seq x y z
N MET A 1 -21.68 -11.94 -59.22
CA MET A 1 -20.77 -10.78 -59.09
C MET A 1 -20.15 -10.84 -57.70
N LYS A 2 -18.94 -11.42 -57.56
CA LYS A 2 -17.62 -10.73 -57.40
C LYS A 2 -17.57 -9.88 -56.11
N ILE A 3 -17.04 -10.40 -55.00
CA ILE A 3 -15.64 -10.23 -54.48
C ILE A 3 -15.42 -8.77 -54.06
N THR A 4 -15.07 -8.44 -52.81
CA THR A 4 -13.68 -8.55 -52.30
C THR A 4 -13.59 -8.61 -50.76
N LEU A 5 -12.79 -9.56 -50.28
CA LEU A 5 -12.10 -9.57 -48.98
C LEU A 5 -11.22 -8.33 -48.83
N PHE A 6 -11.16 -7.75 -47.62
CA PHE A 6 -9.92 -7.12 -47.15
C PHE A 6 -9.70 -7.53 -45.69
N VAL A 7 -8.72 -8.42 -45.51
CA VAL A 7 -8.05 -8.71 -44.26
C VAL A 7 -6.78 -7.85 -44.21
N ALA A 8 -6.44 -7.42 -43.00
CA ALA A 8 -5.13 -7.02 -42.49
C ALA A 8 -4.91 -5.52 -42.16
N SER A 9 -4.38 -5.35 -40.94
CA SER A 9 -3.41 -4.33 -40.52
C SER A 9 -3.90 -3.12 -39.74
N ILE A 10 -4.41 -3.32 -38.51
CA ILE A 10 -4.05 -2.46 -37.34
C ILE A 10 -3.88 -3.37 -36.10
N LEU A 11 -2.81 -4.16 -36.13
CA LEU A 11 -2.21 -4.81 -34.97
C LEU A 11 -0.71 -4.71 -35.25
N LEU A 12 -0.08 -3.59 -34.84
CA LEU A 12 1.39 -3.37 -34.74
C LEU A 12 1.72 -1.85 -34.68
N ILE A 13 1.37 -1.18 -33.57
CA ILE A 13 2.22 -0.12 -32.99
C ILE A 13 2.16 -0.28 -31.45
N GLY A 14 2.51 -1.49 -31.01
CA GLY A 14 2.78 -1.85 -29.62
C GLY A 14 3.97 -2.80 -29.55
N HIS A 15 4.86 -2.71 -30.54
CA HIS A 15 6.06 -3.52 -30.64
C HIS A 15 7.18 -2.64 -31.17
N THR A 16 7.77 -1.86 -30.27
CA THR A 16 9.16 -1.46 -30.40
C THR A 16 9.87 -1.87 -29.12
N ILE A 17 10.54 -3.01 -29.24
CA ILE A 17 11.70 -3.49 -28.47
C ILE A 17 11.41 -3.84 -27.01
N ASP A 18 10.85 -5.02 -26.81
CA ASP A 18 11.16 -5.85 -25.65
C ASP A 18 11.78 -7.16 -26.16
N GLN A 19 12.95 -7.02 -26.80
CA GLN A 19 13.92 -8.10 -26.94
C GLN A 19 15.07 -7.79 -25.99
N LEU A 20 14.88 -8.07 -24.71
CA LEU A 20 15.97 -8.36 -23.78
C LEU A 20 15.96 -9.86 -23.54
N SER A 21 16.46 -10.58 -24.54
CA SER A 21 16.93 -11.95 -24.40
C SER A 21 18.05 -12.01 -23.34
N ASN A 22 17.93 -12.98 -22.44
CA ASN A 22 18.95 -13.60 -21.60
C ASN A 22 20.32 -12.91 -21.40
N GLU A 23 20.68 -12.79 -20.13
CA GLU A 23 22.07 -12.71 -19.63
C GLU A 23 22.89 -11.52 -20.11
N VAL A 24 22.67 -10.37 -19.46
CA VAL A 24 23.66 -9.62 -18.67
C VAL A 24 22.88 -8.42 -18.11
N LEU A 25 22.60 -8.44 -16.81
CA LEU A 25 22.06 -7.27 -16.12
C LEU A 25 23.10 -6.16 -16.22
N ASP A 26 22.69 -4.98 -16.69
CA ASP A 26 23.50 -3.77 -16.68
C ASP A 26 24.07 -3.55 -15.26
N PRO A 27 25.39 -3.36 -15.08
CA PRO A 27 25.99 -3.07 -13.78
C PRO A 27 25.36 -1.87 -13.05
N GLU A 28 24.73 -0.95 -13.78
CA GLU A 28 23.97 0.17 -13.20
C GLU A 28 22.64 -0.30 -12.59
N ILE A 29 21.99 -1.28 -13.21
CA ILE A 29 20.71 -1.90 -12.77
C ILE A 29 20.92 -2.82 -11.55
N LEU A 30 22.12 -3.38 -11.37
CA LEU A 30 22.46 -4.18 -10.19
C LEU A 30 22.55 -3.37 -8.87
N ASN A 31 22.47 -2.03 -8.96
CA ASN A 31 22.51 -1.12 -7.82
C ASN A 31 21.34 -0.12 -7.76
N LEU A 32 20.23 -0.34 -8.48
CA LEU A 32 19.14 0.63 -8.52
C LEU A 32 17.85 0.00 -8.03
N GLY A 33 17.39 0.53 -6.91
CA GLY A 33 16.50 -0.08 -5.95
C GLY A 33 16.80 0.65 -4.66
N SER A 34 18.03 0.58 -4.24
CA SER A 34 18.63 1.50 -3.30
C SER A 34 18.54 2.92 -3.81
N PHE A 35 18.05 3.81 -2.95
CA PHE A 35 18.86 5.00 -2.74
C PHE A 35 20.26 4.53 -2.33
N TYR A 36 21.12 4.16 -3.29
CA TYR A 36 22.56 4.19 -3.02
C TYR A 36 22.85 5.64 -2.68
N PRO A 37 23.84 5.91 -1.84
CA PRO A 37 24.15 7.25 -1.47
C PRO A 37 24.61 7.97 -2.74
N VAL A 38 23.66 8.64 -3.40
CA VAL A 38 23.94 9.84 -4.15
C VAL A 38 24.78 10.67 -3.19
N SER A 39 25.95 11.15 -3.64
CA SER A 39 26.89 11.90 -2.81
C SER A 39 26.14 12.80 -1.81
N GLY A 40 26.22 12.47 -0.51
CA GLY A 40 25.52 13.19 0.56
C GLY A 40 24.33 12.50 1.23
N MET A 41 23.87 11.31 0.81
CA MET A 41 22.89 10.55 1.61
C MET A 41 23.57 9.84 2.79
N MET A 42 22.94 9.83 3.97
CA MET A 42 23.45 9.10 5.14
C MET A 42 23.48 7.60 4.87
N SER A 43 24.68 7.02 4.93
CA SER A 43 24.89 5.58 4.86
C SER A 43 24.24 4.86 6.04
N CYS A 44 23.75 3.63 5.81
CA CYS A 44 23.30 2.73 6.88
C CYS A 44 24.48 2.04 7.62
N THR A 45 25.74 2.34 7.27
CA THR A 45 26.93 1.71 7.87
C THR A 45 27.14 2.10 9.33
N ASN A 46 27.45 1.12 10.18
CA ASN A 46 27.85 1.26 11.59
C ASN A 46 26.79 1.81 12.56
N LEU A 47 25.52 1.44 12.37
CA LEU A 47 24.53 1.67 13.44
C LEU A 47 24.74 0.65 14.55
N SER A 48 25.24 1.11 15.70
CA SER A 48 25.25 0.32 16.92
C SER A 48 23.80 0.00 17.32
N SER A 49 23.46 -1.27 17.43
CA SER A 49 22.13 -1.68 17.89
C SER A 49 21.88 -1.17 19.32
N PRO A 50 20.79 -0.43 19.56
CA PRO A 50 20.26 -0.28 20.91
C PRO A 50 20.03 -1.66 21.53
N LYS A 51 20.12 -1.74 22.86
CA LYS A 51 19.59 -2.92 23.57
C LYS A 51 18.06 -2.83 23.53
N TYR A 52 17.43 -3.75 22.82
CA TYR A 52 15.98 -3.88 22.80
C TYR A 52 15.51 -4.67 24.04
N PRO A 53 14.40 -4.27 24.67
CA PRO A 53 13.87 -4.97 25.84
C PRO A 53 13.43 -6.39 25.46
N GLN A 54 13.40 -7.28 26.46
CA GLN A 54 12.78 -8.58 26.30
C GLN A 54 11.30 -8.40 25.91
N GLY A 55 10.84 -9.16 24.92
CA GLY A 55 9.48 -9.04 24.39
C GLY A 55 9.26 -7.89 23.40
N TYR A 56 10.33 -7.24 22.90
CA TYR A 56 10.22 -6.20 21.86
C TYR A 56 9.38 -6.65 20.66
N LEU A 57 9.60 -7.87 20.17
CA LEU A 57 8.82 -8.44 19.06
C LEU A 57 7.33 -8.60 19.42
N ASP A 58 7.01 -9.00 20.65
CA ASP A 58 5.63 -9.25 21.07
C ASP A 58 4.76 -8.00 21.01
N MET A 59 5.36 -6.81 21.17
CA MET A 59 4.66 -5.52 21.06
C MET A 59 4.12 -5.28 19.64
N TYR A 60 4.83 -5.79 18.63
CA TYR A 60 4.49 -5.60 17.21
C TYR A 60 3.68 -6.76 16.62
N ILE A 61 3.70 -7.95 17.23
CA ILE A 61 2.87 -9.06 16.76
C ILE A 61 1.39 -8.70 16.94
N VAL A 62 0.68 -8.65 15.82
CA VAL A 62 -0.75 -8.38 15.80
C VAL A 62 -1.50 -9.53 16.47
N GLN A 63 -2.42 -9.18 17.36
CA GLN A 63 -3.28 -10.13 18.06
C GLN A 63 -4.72 -10.05 17.51
N PRO A 64 -5.52 -11.10 17.69
CA PRO A 64 -6.94 -11.09 17.33
C PRO A 64 -7.71 -9.88 17.88
N TYR A 65 -7.45 -9.52 19.14
CA TYR A 65 -8.01 -8.34 19.80
C TYR A 65 -6.94 -7.29 20.05
N LYS A 66 -7.33 -6.01 20.02
CA LYS A 66 -6.42 -4.91 20.37
C LYS A 66 -6.07 -5.00 21.86
N ASN A 67 -4.82 -5.33 22.17
CA ASN A 67 -4.32 -5.38 23.55
C ASN A 67 -3.81 -3.99 23.95
N ALA A 68 -4.57 -3.25 24.75
CA ALA A 68 -4.22 -1.90 25.18
C ALA A 68 -2.86 -1.84 25.91
N SER A 69 -2.52 -2.85 26.71
CA SER A 69 -1.26 -2.91 27.46
C SER A 69 -0.04 -3.14 26.59
N LEU A 70 -0.19 -3.88 25.47
CA LEU A 70 0.91 -4.06 24.50
C LEU A 70 0.98 -2.89 23.52
N THR A 71 -0.17 -2.42 23.03
CA THR A 71 -0.22 -1.33 22.04
C THR A 71 0.21 0.01 22.61
N SER A 72 0.11 0.24 23.93
CA SER A 72 0.67 1.42 24.59
C SER A 72 2.20 1.43 24.66
N LEU A 73 2.85 0.29 24.40
CA LEU A 73 4.31 0.18 24.31
C LEU A 73 4.85 0.48 22.91
N LEU A 74 3.97 0.53 21.90
CA LEU A 74 4.35 0.96 20.55
C LEU A 74 4.72 2.45 20.56
N PRO A 75 5.65 2.89 19.69
CA PRO A 75 5.96 4.31 19.54
C PRO A 75 4.69 5.14 19.30
N ASN A 76 4.58 6.28 19.98
CA ASN A 76 3.49 7.21 19.74
C ASN A 76 3.71 7.95 18.42
N LEU A 77 3.02 7.50 17.37
CA LEU A 77 3.14 8.08 16.03
C LEU A 77 2.69 9.55 15.96
N ASN A 78 1.93 10.03 16.95
CA ASN A 78 1.54 11.44 17.04
C ASN A 78 2.67 12.37 17.49
N GLU A 79 3.69 11.82 18.16
CA GLU A 79 4.87 12.56 18.65
C GLU A 79 6.00 12.63 17.63
N LEU A 80 5.90 11.86 16.53
CA LEU A 80 6.85 11.92 15.43
C LEU A 80 6.61 13.15 14.55
N ASP A 81 7.68 13.68 13.98
CA ASP A 81 7.59 14.64 12.88
C ASP A 81 7.04 13.95 11.62
N TRP A 82 6.20 14.66 10.85
CA TRP A 82 5.63 14.16 9.59
C TRP A 82 5.88 15.16 8.46
N PRO A 83 6.05 14.69 7.20
CA PRO A 83 6.11 15.59 6.06
C PRO A 83 4.81 16.41 5.95
N GLN A 84 4.91 17.57 5.30
CA GLN A 84 3.71 18.30 4.92
C GLN A 84 2.85 17.39 4.04
N PRO A 85 1.57 17.15 4.40
CA PRO A 85 0.80 16.17 3.66
C PRO A 85 0.48 16.70 2.26
N ALA A 86 0.55 15.82 1.27
CA ALA A 86 0.35 16.17 -0.14
C ALA A 86 -1.11 15.94 -0.55
N PHE A 87 -1.79 16.99 -1.00
CA PHE A 87 -3.17 16.91 -1.51
C PHE A 87 -3.30 17.54 -2.88
N ALA A 88 -4.27 17.04 -3.63
CA ALA A 88 -4.79 17.74 -4.79
C ALA A 88 -5.43 19.06 -4.35
N SER A 89 -5.24 20.12 -5.14
CA SER A 89 -5.85 21.43 -4.88
C SER A 89 -7.37 21.43 -5.07
N THR A 90 -7.89 20.45 -5.82
CA THR A 90 -9.32 20.27 -6.10
C THR A 90 -9.69 18.82 -5.87
N PRO A 91 -10.87 18.52 -5.31
CA PRO A 91 -11.30 17.13 -5.17
C PRO A 91 -11.38 16.46 -6.53
N ALA A 92 -10.88 15.22 -6.62
CA ALA A 92 -11.05 14.42 -7.82
C ALA A 92 -12.51 13.96 -7.97
N GLY A 93 -12.93 13.64 -9.19
CA GLY A 93 -14.29 13.18 -9.46
C GLY A 93 -15.36 14.28 -9.50
N VAL A 94 -14.97 15.56 -9.52
CA VAL A 94 -15.92 16.68 -9.69
C VAL A 94 -16.51 16.64 -11.10
N VAL A 95 -17.84 16.62 -11.17
CA VAL A 95 -18.64 16.68 -12.40
C VAL A 95 -19.32 18.05 -12.46
N PHE A 96 -19.07 18.79 -13.53
CA PHE A 96 -19.63 20.11 -13.77
C PHE A 96 -21.08 20.03 -14.32
N PRO A 97 -21.88 21.11 -14.26
CA PRO A 97 -23.26 21.13 -14.77
C PRO A 97 -23.41 20.74 -16.25
N ASN A 98 -22.38 21.00 -17.05
CA ASN A 98 -22.30 20.59 -18.46
C ASN A 98 -21.90 19.10 -18.65
N ARG A 99 -21.88 18.31 -17.57
CA ARG A 99 -21.46 16.89 -17.51
C ARG A 99 -20.01 16.62 -17.88
N THR A 100 -19.17 17.65 -17.95
CA THR A 100 -17.72 17.46 -18.05
C THR A 100 -17.14 17.16 -16.68
N VAL A 101 -16.04 16.41 -16.66
CA VAL A 101 -15.37 16.01 -15.43
C VAL A 101 -14.09 16.83 -15.28
N ASN A 102 -13.79 17.27 -14.06
CA ASN A 102 -12.53 17.92 -13.77
C ASN A 102 -11.37 16.94 -14.05
N PRO A 103 -10.41 17.28 -14.94
CA PRO A 103 -9.36 16.35 -15.32
C PRO A 103 -8.51 15.96 -14.12
N LEU A 104 -8.03 14.71 -14.12
CA LEU A 104 -7.08 14.26 -13.10
C LEU A 104 -5.76 14.99 -13.22
N PRO A 105 -5.02 15.13 -12.12
CA PRO A 105 -3.66 15.64 -12.12
C PRO A 105 -2.74 14.85 -13.05
N LYS A 106 -1.60 15.46 -13.41
CA LYS A 106 -0.54 14.77 -14.15
C LYS A 106 0.02 13.60 -13.32
N PRO A 107 0.66 12.60 -13.95
CA PRO A 107 1.31 11.52 -13.21
C PRO A 107 2.25 12.03 -12.13
N PHE A 108 2.26 11.35 -10.97
CA PHE A 108 3.04 11.72 -9.78
C PHE A 108 2.66 13.08 -9.14
N GLU A 109 1.52 13.67 -9.50
CA GLU A 109 0.88 14.72 -8.72
C GLU A 109 -0.11 14.11 -7.71
N PRO A 110 -0.37 14.78 -6.57
CA PRO A 110 -1.32 14.26 -5.60
C PRO A 110 -2.72 14.17 -6.20
N VAL A 111 -3.37 13.01 -6.05
CA VAL A 111 -4.67 12.74 -6.69
C VAL A 111 -5.84 13.05 -5.77
N MET A 112 -5.76 12.63 -4.51
CA MET A 112 -6.81 12.89 -3.52
C MET A 112 -6.64 14.26 -2.86
N SER A 113 -7.77 14.94 -2.68
CA SER A 113 -7.88 16.15 -1.85
C SER A 113 -7.86 15.83 -0.35
N ARG A 114 -7.94 16.86 0.51
CA ARG A 114 -7.89 16.68 1.96
C ARG A 114 -9.08 15.87 2.47
N GLY A 115 -10.29 16.23 2.05
CA GLY A 115 -11.50 15.52 2.46
C GLY A 115 -11.51 14.07 1.98
N GLN A 116 -10.96 13.82 0.78
CA GLN A 116 -10.84 12.47 0.22
C GLN A 116 -9.84 11.60 1.00
N ILE A 117 -8.66 12.12 1.34
CA ILE A 117 -7.70 11.39 2.19
C ILE A 117 -8.29 11.12 3.58
N ASN A 118 -8.96 12.11 4.19
CA ASN A 118 -9.58 11.94 5.49
C ASN A 118 -10.68 10.86 5.46
N LEU A 119 -11.52 10.86 4.43
CA LEU A 119 -12.53 9.83 4.23
C LEU A 119 -11.89 8.45 4.06
N SER A 120 -10.89 8.30 3.20
CA SER A 120 -10.16 7.05 2.99
C SER A 120 -9.59 6.49 4.31
N ARG A 121 -9.03 7.36 5.17
CA ARG A 121 -8.62 6.98 6.54
C ARG A 121 -9.79 6.58 7.43
N LYS A 122 -10.91 7.31 7.38
CA LYS A 122 -12.12 7.00 8.15
C LYS A 122 -12.65 5.60 7.80
N LEU A 123 -12.71 5.27 6.51
CA LEU A 123 -13.15 3.96 6.02
C LEU A 123 -12.21 2.83 6.48
N LEU A 124 -10.90 3.02 6.33
CA LEU A 124 -9.89 2.06 6.79
C LEU A 124 -9.95 1.85 8.31
N ASN A 125 -10.07 2.93 9.09
CA ASN A 125 -10.21 2.88 10.55
C ASN A 125 -11.49 2.16 10.97
N LEU A 126 -12.62 2.43 10.30
CA LEU A 126 -13.90 1.78 10.58
C LEU A 126 -13.79 0.25 10.41
N PHE A 127 -13.22 -0.20 9.29
CA PHE A 127 -12.99 -1.61 9.03
C PHE A 127 -12.01 -2.24 10.03
N SER A 128 -10.86 -1.59 10.27
CA SER A 128 -9.84 -2.06 11.22
C SER A 128 -10.42 -2.21 12.64
N ASN A 129 -11.18 -1.22 13.11
CA ASN A 129 -11.82 -1.26 14.41
C ASN A 129 -12.81 -2.42 14.53
N PHE A 130 -13.61 -2.67 13.49
CA PHE A 130 -14.50 -3.82 13.45
C PHE A 130 -13.73 -5.14 13.56
N MET A 131 -12.65 -5.30 12.79
CA MET A 131 -11.83 -6.50 12.81
C MET A 131 -11.23 -6.76 14.21
N PHE A 132 -10.66 -5.74 14.86
CA PHE A 132 -10.14 -5.88 16.22
C PHE A 132 -11.21 -6.10 17.28
N ALA A 133 -12.37 -5.43 17.18
CA ALA A 133 -13.46 -5.57 18.15
C ALA A 133 -14.06 -6.98 18.17
N ASN A 134 -13.96 -7.72 17.06
CA ASN A 134 -14.52 -9.06 16.90
C ASN A 134 -13.47 -10.18 16.95
N GLY A 135 -12.22 -9.87 17.32
CA GLY A 135 -11.19 -10.90 17.46
C GLY A 135 -10.62 -11.38 16.12
N TYR A 136 -10.59 -10.52 15.11
CA TYR A 136 -10.08 -10.80 13.77
C TYR A 136 -8.90 -9.90 13.37
N GLY A 137 -8.30 -9.20 14.33
CA GLY A 137 -7.20 -8.27 14.10
C GLY A 137 -6.00 -8.87 13.37
N ASP A 138 -5.73 -10.16 13.56
CA ASP A 138 -4.65 -10.92 12.93
C ASP A 138 -5.08 -11.66 11.64
N ARG A 139 -6.29 -11.36 11.13
CA ARG A 139 -6.89 -11.97 9.92
C ARG A 139 -7.22 -10.96 8.83
N PHE A 140 -6.58 -9.79 8.88
CA PHE A 140 -6.54 -8.85 7.77
C PHE A 140 -5.20 -8.11 7.74
N TRP A 141 -4.80 -7.59 6.59
CA TRP A 141 -3.65 -6.68 6.48
C TRP A 141 -3.84 -5.65 5.37
N LEU A 142 -3.08 -4.55 5.44
CA LEU A 142 -2.98 -3.57 4.36
C LEU A 142 -2.48 -4.26 3.09
N ASN A 143 -3.09 -4.00 1.94
CA ASN A 143 -2.68 -4.60 0.67
C ASN A 143 -2.45 -3.52 -0.40
N GLY A 144 -2.08 -3.92 -1.63
CA GLY A 144 -2.14 -3.04 -2.79
C GLY A 144 -1.24 -1.80 -2.65
N GLY A 145 -1.74 -0.66 -3.11
CA GLY A 145 -1.09 0.64 -2.96
C GLY A 145 -0.98 1.09 -1.50
N THR A 146 -1.94 0.72 -0.64
CA THR A 146 -1.93 1.01 0.80
C THR A 146 -0.71 0.42 1.51
N LEU A 147 -0.39 -0.86 1.25
CA LEU A 147 0.79 -1.51 1.83
C LEU A 147 2.09 -0.92 1.30
N VAL A 148 2.12 -0.60 0.00
CA VAL A 148 3.26 0.06 -0.64
C VAL A 148 3.49 1.44 -0.04
N GLY A 149 2.42 2.19 0.27
CA GLY A 149 2.47 3.46 0.98
C GLY A 149 3.01 3.32 2.41
N SER A 150 2.46 2.39 3.20
CA SER A 150 2.99 2.08 4.54
C SER A 150 4.48 1.73 4.51
N TYR A 151 4.93 1.03 3.46
CA TYR A 151 6.33 0.64 3.31
C TYR A 151 7.22 1.82 2.86
N HIS A 152 6.82 2.62 1.87
CA HIS A 152 7.69 3.65 1.26
C HIS A 152 7.51 5.06 1.79
N HIS A 153 6.36 5.41 2.34
CA HIS A 153 6.03 6.77 2.77
C HIS A 153 5.64 6.84 4.24
N HIS A 154 5.52 5.68 4.90
CA HIS A 154 4.81 5.51 6.17
C HIS A 154 3.38 6.08 6.16
N ASP A 155 2.80 6.27 4.97
CA ASP A 155 1.50 6.93 4.74
C ASP A 155 1.05 6.63 3.29
N PHE A 156 -0.02 7.26 2.80
CA PHE A 156 -0.45 7.14 1.41
C PHE A 156 0.68 7.42 0.40
N ILE A 157 0.67 6.68 -0.71
CA ILE A 157 1.38 7.11 -1.91
C ILE A 157 0.65 8.36 -2.43
N PRO A 158 1.32 9.51 -2.65
CA PRO A 158 0.63 10.76 -2.96
C PRO A 158 -0.26 10.70 -4.20
N TRP A 159 0.13 9.93 -5.22
CA TRP A 159 -0.56 9.81 -6.50
C TRP A 159 -1.41 8.54 -6.65
N ASP A 160 -1.63 7.81 -5.55
CA ASP A 160 -2.52 6.65 -5.50
C ASP A 160 -3.94 7.12 -5.15
N ASP A 161 -4.96 6.43 -5.65
CA ASP A 161 -6.34 6.92 -5.63
C ASP A 161 -7.33 6.07 -4.80
N ASP A 162 -6.90 4.97 -4.18
CA ASP A 162 -7.78 4.12 -3.37
C ASP A 162 -7.09 3.54 -2.12
N VAL A 163 -7.80 2.65 -1.42
CA VAL A 163 -7.31 1.95 -0.23
C VAL A 163 -7.69 0.48 -0.33
N ASP A 164 -6.70 -0.40 -0.31
CA ASP A 164 -6.89 -1.86 -0.27
C ASP A 164 -6.56 -2.48 1.09
N VAL A 165 -7.36 -3.49 1.45
CA VAL A 165 -7.04 -4.50 2.47
C VAL A 165 -7.28 -5.91 1.94
N LEU A 166 -6.62 -6.89 2.55
CA LEU A 166 -6.97 -8.31 2.40
C LEU A 166 -7.46 -8.86 3.73
N ALA A 167 -8.57 -9.61 3.70
CA ALA A 167 -9.15 -10.26 4.86
C ALA A 167 -9.38 -11.76 4.60
N ASP A 168 -9.46 -12.55 5.67
CA ASP A 168 -9.72 -13.99 5.56
C ASP A 168 -11.09 -14.24 4.91
N ALA A 169 -11.12 -15.02 3.83
CA ALA A 169 -12.34 -15.27 3.06
C ALA A 169 -13.45 -15.93 3.89
N ASN A 170 -13.11 -16.68 4.94
CA ASN A 170 -14.11 -17.27 5.83
C ASN A 170 -14.87 -16.23 6.67
N LEU A 171 -14.32 -15.01 6.77
CA LEU A 171 -14.96 -13.88 7.45
C LEU A 171 -15.86 -13.07 6.53
N ARG A 172 -15.88 -13.32 5.21
CA ARG A 172 -16.65 -12.52 4.25
C ARG A 172 -18.13 -12.38 4.63
N PRO A 173 -18.88 -13.44 5.01
CA PRO A 173 -20.28 -13.28 5.41
C PRO A 173 -20.45 -12.42 6.67
N ILE A 174 -19.50 -12.48 7.61
CA ILE A 174 -19.50 -11.70 8.85
C ILE A 174 -19.18 -10.23 8.55
N ILE A 175 -18.20 -9.99 7.67
CA ILE A 175 -17.84 -8.65 7.19
C ILE A 175 -19.04 -8.03 6.47
N GLN A 176 -19.69 -8.74 5.54
CA GLN A 176 -20.86 -8.23 4.82
C GLN A 176 -22.03 -7.90 5.76
N ALA A 177 -22.29 -8.75 6.75
CA ALA A 177 -23.30 -8.46 7.77
C ALA A 177 -22.98 -7.20 8.58
N PHE A 178 -21.70 -6.91 8.84
CA PHE A 178 -21.27 -5.65 9.45
C PHE A 178 -21.45 -4.47 8.49
N LEU A 179 -21.04 -4.59 7.22
CA LEU A 179 -21.19 -3.52 6.23
C LEU A 179 -22.66 -3.11 6.06
N GLU A 180 -23.58 -4.07 6.04
CA GLU A 180 -25.03 -3.83 5.99
C GLU A 180 -25.54 -3.00 7.18
N GLN A 181 -24.97 -3.21 8.38
CA GLN A 181 -25.36 -2.49 9.60
C GLN A 181 -24.89 -1.03 9.64
N LEU A 182 -23.99 -0.63 8.74
CA LEU A 182 -23.47 0.75 8.68
C LEU A 182 -24.42 1.73 7.96
N ALA A 183 -25.51 1.22 7.37
CA ALA A 183 -26.52 2.05 6.75
C ALA A 183 -27.23 2.97 7.79
N PRO A 184 -27.64 4.18 7.42
CA PRO A 184 -27.57 4.79 6.08
C PRO A 184 -26.32 5.68 5.86
N GLU A 185 -25.40 5.79 6.83
CA GLU A 185 -24.23 6.67 6.69
C GLU A 185 -23.24 6.11 5.67
N TYR A 186 -23.09 4.79 5.65
CA TYR A 186 -22.24 4.06 4.71
C TYR A 186 -23.06 3.13 3.83
N GLU A 187 -22.52 2.88 2.65
CA GLU A 187 -23.03 1.96 1.66
C GLU A 187 -21.93 0.98 1.28
N TRP A 188 -22.31 -0.17 0.75
CA TRP A 188 -21.36 -1.18 0.32
C TRP A 188 -21.83 -1.90 -0.92
N PHE A 189 -20.89 -2.50 -1.64
CA PHE A 189 -21.18 -3.25 -2.86
C PHE A 189 -20.43 -4.57 -2.88
N ALA A 190 -21.16 -5.66 -3.08
CA ALA A 190 -20.60 -7.00 -3.25
C ALA A 190 -20.18 -7.22 -4.71
N MET A 191 -18.89 -7.46 -4.94
CA MET A 191 -18.38 -7.95 -6.22
C MET A 191 -18.18 -9.47 -6.16
N TRP A 192 -17.70 -10.09 -7.24
CA TRP A 192 -17.46 -11.53 -7.25
C TRP A 192 -16.43 -11.96 -6.18
N GLU A 193 -15.25 -11.32 -6.15
CA GLU A 193 -14.13 -11.70 -5.26
C GLU A 193 -13.77 -10.63 -4.22
N ARG A 194 -14.54 -9.54 -4.15
CA ARG A 194 -14.23 -8.36 -3.32
C ARG A 194 -15.50 -7.70 -2.85
N ASP A 195 -15.40 -6.92 -1.78
CA ASP A 195 -16.44 -6.02 -1.34
C ASP A 195 -15.89 -4.59 -1.29
N LYS A 196 -16.72 -3.60 -1.59
CA LYS A 196 -16.37 -2.17 -1.52
C LYS A 196 -17.18 -1.51 -0.41
N LEU A 197 -16.51 -0.75 0.46
CA LEU A 197 -17.16 0.07 1.49
C LEU A 197 -16.94 1.54 1.16
N PHE A 198 -18.00 2.33 1.16
CA PHE A 198 -17.98 3.76 0.85
C PHE A 198 -19.04 4.49 1.67
N THR A 199 -19.06 5.82 1.62
CA THR A 199 -20.14 6.60 2.23
C THR A 199 -21.26 6.83 1.24
N ARG A 200 -22.44 7.20 1.73
CA ARG A 200 -23.50 7.71 0.85
C ARG A 200 -22.97 8.81 -0.08
N SER A 201 -23.45 8.83 -1.32
CA SER A 201 -22.93 9.78 -2.32
C SER A 201 -23.34 11.23 -2.05
N LEU A 202 -22.46 12.18 -2.37
CA LEU A 202 -22.78 13.60 -2.36
C LEU A 202 -23.92 13.94 -3.33
N ASN A 203 -24.75 14.90 -2.92
CA ASN A 203 -25.73 15.49 -3.82
C ASN A 203 -25.02 16.24 -4.95
N SER A 204 -25.62 16.26 -6.15
CA SER A 204 -25.03 16.92 -7.32
C SER A 204 -24.74 18.41 -7.10
N SER A 205 -25.53 19.11 -6.26
CA SER A 205 -25.30 20.52 -5.91
C SER A 205 -24.03 20.75 -5.07
N GLU A 206 -23.62 19.74 -4.30
CA GLU A 206 -22.47 19.79 -3.40
C GLU A 206 -21.22 19.15 -4.02
N ASN A 207 -21.32 18.67 -5.27
CA ASN A 207 -20.28 17.91 -5.93
C ASN A 207 -19.00 18.71 -6.21
N HIS A 208 -18.96 20.02 -5.96
CA HIS A 208 -17.74 20.83 -6.08
C HIS A 208 -17.01 21.01 -4.73
N LEU A 209 -17.62 20.64 -3.61
CA LEU A 209 -17.08 20.84 -2.26
C LEU A 209 -16.14 19.69 -1.86
N ASP A 210 -15.04 19.99 -1.17
CA ASP A 210 -14.14 18.98 -0.59
C ASP A 210 -14.67 18.48 0.76
N LEU A 211 -15.70 17.62 0.72
CA LEU A 211 -16.29 17.00 1.90
C LEU A 211 -15.84 15.54 2.03
N GLU A 212 -15.90 15.00 3.25
CA GLU A 212 -15.57 13.60 3.57
C GLU A 212 -16.71 12.63 3.17
N TYR A 213 -17.15 12.73 1.91
CA TYR A 213 -18.17 11.88 1.29
C TYR A 213 -17.70 11.32 -0.05
N SER A 214 -18.23 10.16 -0.40
CA SER A 214 -18.01 9.49 -1.67
C SER A 214 -18.86 10.15 -2.76
N ARG A 215 -18.49 9.91 -4.02
CA ARG A 215 -19.10 10.49 -5.21
C ARG A 215 -19.42 9.38 -6.21
N SER A 216 -20.58 9.47 -6.84
CA SER A 216 -20.91 8.63 -7.98
C SER A 216 -20.18 9.16 -9.21
N THR A 217 -19.00 8.60 -9.48
CA THR A 217 -18.07 9.04 -10.53
C THR A 217 -18.01 8.07 -11.72
N SER A 218 -18.67 6.93 -11.62
CA SER A 218 -18.75 5.91 -12.67
C SER A 218 -20.17 5.34 -12.75
N GLU A 219 -20.43 4.52 -13.76
CA GLU A 219 -21.69 3.75 -13.90
C GLU A 219 -21.70 2.49 -13.02
N LYS A 220 -20.68 2.29 -12.19
CA LYS A 220 -20.63 1.17 -11.25
C LYS A 220 -21.58 1.41 -10.09
N GLY A 221 -21.98 0.33 -9.43
CA GLY A 221 -22.89 0.38 -8.28
C GLY A 221 -22.26 0.89 -6.99
N TRP A 222 -21.11 1.56 -7.04
CA TRP A 222 -20.38 2.07 -5.88
C TRP A 222 -19.83 3.48 -6.14
N ALA A 223 -19.59 4.20 -5.05
CA ALA A 223 -19.08 5.56 -5.08
C ALA A 223 -17.62 5.62 -4.58
N TRP A 224 -16.87 6.61 -5.06
CA TRP A 224 -15.46 6.82 -4.72
C TRP A 224 -15.26 8.15 -3.94
N PRO A 225 -14.40 8.26 -2.91
CA PRO A 225 -13.49 7.24 -2.38
C PRO A 225 -14.19 6.03 -1.73
N PHE A 226 -13.54 4.88 -1.80
CA PHE A 226 -13.95 3.63 -1.18
C PHE A 226 -12.76 2.90 -0.53
N LEU A 227 -13.06 1.95 0.35
CA LEU A 227 -12.16 0.90 0.80
C LEU A 227 -12.44 -0.37 0.00
N ASP A 228 -11.44 -0.89 -0.69
CA ASP A 228 -11.45 -2.18 -1.36
C ASP A 228 -11.07 -3.31 -0.39
N ILE A 229 -11.99 -4.25 -0.19
CA ILE A 229 -11.82 -5.41 0.69
C ILE A 229 -11.67 -6.65 -0.19
N GLY A 230 -10.42 -7.09 -0.38
CA GLY A 230 -10.13 -8.37 -1.02
C GLY A 230 -10.07 -9.52 -0.02
N TYR A 231 -10.08 -10.75 -0.54
CA TYR A 231 -10.12 -11.95 0.29
C TYR A 231 -9.02 -12.96 -0.04
N TYR A 232 -8.55 -13.66 1.00
CA TYR A 232 -7.55 -14.72 0.89
C TYR A 232 -8.00 -16.01 1.58
N LEU A 233 -7.43 -17.13 1.16
CA LEU A 233 -7.52 -18.42 1.85
C LEU A 233 -6.14 -18.91 2.25
N THR A 234 -6.00 -19.30 3.51
CA THR A 234 -4.75 -19.87 4.03
C THR A 234 -4.78 -21.39 3.93
N GLY A 235 -3.85 -21.95 3.17
CA GLY A 235 -3.54 -23.37 3.15
C GLY A 235 -2.39 -23.73 4.12
N PRO A 236 -1.93 -24.98 4.12
CA PRO A 236 -0.90 -25.45 5.07
C PRO A 236 0.44 -24.73 4.95
N VAL A 237 0.82 -24.33 3.73
CA VAL A 237 2.14 -23.75 3.41
C VAL A 237 2.05 -22.38 2.74
N GLN A 238 0.91 -22.07 2.13
CA GLN A 238 0.73 -20.90 1.29
C GLN A 238 -0.64 -20.27 1.54
N THR A 239 -0.71 -18.97 1.40
CA THR A 239 -1.94 -18.18 1.42
C THR A 239 -2.19 -17.67 0.02
N CYS A 240 -3.35 -17.99 -0.53
CA CYS A 240 -3.75 -17.63 -1.87
C CYS A 240 -4.76 -16.50 -1.83
N VAL A 241 -4.49 -15.46 -2.62
CA VAL A 241 -5.40 -14.33 -2.81
C VAL A 241 -6.23 -14.60 -4.06
N HIS A 242 -7.52 -14.37 -3.97
CA HIS A 242 -8.40 -14.41 -5.13
C HIS A 242 -8.18 -13.15 -5.96
N LEU A 243 -7.21 -13.20 -6.88
CA LEU A 243 -6.95 -12.11 -7.81
C LEU A 243 -7.84 -12.25 -9.05
N TRP A 244 -8.86 -11.39 -9.09
CA TRP A 244 -9.59 -10.81 -10.22
C TRP A 244 -10.11 -11.69 -11.36
N ARG A 245 -9.80 -13.00 -11.43
CA ARG A 245 -10.31 -13.97 -12.40
C ARG A 245 -10.23 -15.41 -11.85
N PRO A 246 -11.27 -16.23 -12.02
CA PRO A 246 -11.22 -17.65 -11.71
C PRO A 246 -10.03 -18.34 -12.41
N GLY A 247 -9.15 -18.97 -11.63
CA GLY A 247 -7.96 -19.69 -12.12
C GLY A 247 -6.65 -18.89 -12.13
N TYR A 248 -6.64 -17.63 -11.69
CA TYR A 248 -5.46 -16.74 -11.70
C TYR A 248 -5.05 -16.21 -10.32
N GLY A 249 -5.54 -16.82 -9.23
CA GLY A 249 -5.16 -16.43 -7.88
C GLY A 249 -3.65 -16.59 -7.63
N GLU A 250 -3.03 -15.61 -6.99
CA GLU A 250 -1.63 -15.68 -6.60
C GLU A 250 -1.49 -16.20 -5.17
N CYS A 251 -0.56 -17.13 -4.98
CA CYS A 251 -0.27 -17.73 -3.68
C CYS A 251 1.10 -17.28 -3.19
N PHE A 252 1.17 -16.97 -1.91
CA PHE A 252 2.36 -16.49 -1.23
C PHE A 252 2.71 -17.43 -0.08
N SER A 253 4.00 -17.57 0.23
CA SER A 253 4.41 -18.38 1.39
C SER A 253 3.78 -17.84 2.68
N ASN A 254 3.25 -18.73 3.52
CA ASN A 254 2.78 -18.37 4.85
C ASN A 254 3.90 -17.68 5.67
N SER A 255 5.16 -18.05 5.43
CA SER A 255 6.31 -17.47 6.13
C SER A 255 6.54 -15.99 5.80
N ALA A 256 6.08 -15.51 4.64
CA ALA A 256 6.20 -14.12 4.22
C ALA A 256 5.13 -13.22 4.85
N ILE A 257 3.97 -13.82 5.15
CA ILE A 257 2.79 -13.12 5.68
C ILE A 257 2.77 -13.19 7.20
N PHE A 258 2.83 -14.39 7.77
CA PHE A 258 2.53 -14.64 9.18
C PHE A 258 3.76 -14.83 10.07
N PRO A 259 3.70 -14.40 11.35
CA PRO A 259 2.60 -13.63 11.96
C PRO A 259 2.47 -12.23 11.35
N LEU A 260 1.32 -11.58 11.47
CA LEU A 260 1.21 -10.19 11.04
C LEU A 260 1.92 -9.27 12.06
N LEU A 261 2.53 -8.20 11.56
CA LEU A 261 3.20 -7.17 12.36
C LEU A 261 2.53 -5.81 12.17
N TYR A 262 2.53 -4.99 13.22
CA TYR A 262 2.13 -3.59 13.12
C TYR A 262 3.17 -2.77 12.35
N ARG A 263 2.70 -1.99 11.37
CA ARG A 263 3.46 -0.94 10.66
C ARG A 263 2.67 0.37 10.66
N PRO A 264 3.36 1.53 10.58
CA PRO A 264 2.69 2.81 10.50
C PRO A 264 2.01 3.01 9.14
N PHE A 265 0.82 3.60 9.16
CA PHE A 265 0.19 4.19 7.99
C PHE A 265 -0.46 5.51 8.43
N GLY A 266 0.28 6.60 8.21
CA GLY A 266 0.08 7.85 8.90
C GLY A 266 0.30 7.68 10.41
N LYS A 267 -0.64 8.21 11.20
CA LYS A 267 -0.53 8.26 12.67
C LYS A 267 -1.14 7.04 13.37
N ASP A 268 -1.52 6.03 12.58
CA ASP A 268 -2.19 4.83 13.05
C ASP A 268 -1.34 3.58 12.74
N TRP A 269 -1.50 2.55 13.58
CA TRP A 269 -0.82 1.26 13.43
C TRP A 269 -1.77 0.26 12.77
N TYR A 270 -1.30 -0.42 11.72
CA TYR A 270 -2.10 -1.42 11.01
C TYR A 270 -1.36 -2.75 10.82
N PRO A 271 -2.10 -3.87 10.71
CA PRO A 271 -1.51 -5.16 10.40
C PRO A 271 -0.91 -5.20 8.99
N THR A 272 0.28 -5.81 8.89
CA THR A 272 1.01 -6.03 7.64
C THR A 272 1.76 -7.38 7.67
N PRO A 273 2.13 -7.94 6.50
CA PRO A 273 3.00 -9.11 6.41
C PRO A 273 4.32 -8.94 7.17
N CYS A 274 4.74 -9.91 7.99
CA CYS A 274 6.02 -9.84 8.74
C CYS A 274 7.27 -9.72 7.87
N ASN A 275 7.20 -10.18 6.62
CA ASN A 275 8.21 -9.92 5.61
C ASN A 275 7.59 -9.11 4.47
N THR A 276 7.20 -7.87 4.79
CA THR A 276 6.52 -6.95 3.87
C THR A 276 7.24 -6.83 2.55
N LEU A 277 8.58 -6.73 2.57
CA LEU A 277 9.38 -6.68 1.34
C LEU A 277 9.18 -7.95 0.52
N HIS A 278 9.43 -9.14 1.07
CA HIS A 278 9.28 -10.38 0.32
C HIS A 278 7.85 -10.58 -0.23
N TYR A 279 6.84 -10.21 0.56
CA TYR A 279 5.44 -10.22 0.11
C TYR A 279 5.24 -9.31 -1.10
N LEU A 280 5.62 -8.03 -1.00
CA LEU A 280 5.50 -7.06 -2.10
C LEU A 280 6.28 -7.51 -3.34
N ARG A 281 7.49 -8.08 -3.19
CA ARG A 281 8.28 -8.64 -4.30
C ARG A 281 7.54 -9.76 -5.03
N SER A 282 6.76 -10.54 -4.29
CA SER A 282 6.01 -11.68 -4.85
C SER A 282 4.78 -11.21 -5.63
N VAL A 283 4.06 -10.21 -5.11
CA VAL A 283 2.88 -9.61 -5.78
C VAL A 283 3.29 -8.89 -7.08
N TYR A 284 4.46 -8.25 -7.07
CA TYR A 284 4.84 -7.25 -8.06
C TYR A 284 6.08 -7.58 -8.92
N LYS A 285 6.64 -8.80 -8.86
CA LYS A 285 7.62 -9.37 -9.83
C LYS A 285 8.67 -8.36 -10.42
N MET A 286 9.26 -7.61 -9.49
CA MET A 286 9.96 -6.29 -9.43
C MET A 286 10.78 -5.66 -10.57
N HIS A 287 10.69 -4.31 -10.61
CA HIS A 287 11.78 -3.34 -10.84
C HIS A 287 11.71 -2.18 -9.81
N SER A 288 12.70 -1.28 -9.75
CA SER A 288 12.88 -0.20 -8.75
C SER A 288 12.31 1.17 -9.16
N SER A 289 11.06 1.21 -9.61
CA SER A 289 10.46 2.41 -10.18
C SER A 289 9.17 2.83 -9.49
N CYS A 290 8.98 4.14 -9.39
CA CYS A 290 7.70 4.71 -9.00
C CYS A 290 6.81 4.73 -10.24
N VAL A 291 5.58 4.26 -10.08
CA VAL A 291 4.62 4.12 -11.18
C VAL A 291 3.30 4.80 -10.86
N THR A 292 2.61 5.27 -11.88
CA THR A 292 1.17 5.50 -11.83
C THR A 292 0.48 4.36 -12.56
N PHE A 293 -0.54 3.78 -11.94
CA PHE A 293 -1.26 2.67 -12.55
C PHE A 293 -2.06 3.15 -13.76
N GLY A 294 -2.13 2.28 -14.77
CA GLY A 294 -2.92 2.52 -15.98
C GLY A 294 -4.43 2.37 -15.76
N TYR A 295 -4.91 2.49 -14.53
CA TYR A 295 -6.31 2.39 -14.13
C TYR A 295 -6.63 3.50 -13.14
N SER A 296 -7.77 4.15 -13.29
CA SER A 296 -8.29 5.11 -12.32
C SER A 296 -9.47 4.51 -11.60
N HIS A 297 -9.33 4.30 -10.29
CA HIS A 297 -10.41 3.84 -9.43
C HIS A 297 -11.48 4.92 -9.24
N ILE A 298 -11.09 6.19 -9.42
CA ILE A 298 -12.02 7.32 -9.41
C ILE A 298 -13.09 7.16 -10.49
N PHE A 299 -12.72 6.80 -11.72
CA PHE A 299 -13.67 6.72 -12.83
C PHE A 299 -13.98 5.30 -13.31
N GLU A 300 -13.29 4.30 -12.75
CA GLU A 300 -13.40 2.88 -13.13
C GLU A 300 -13.10 2.65 -14.62
N VAL A 301 -12.04 3.33 -15.11
CA VAL A 301 -11.56 3.25 -16.51
C VAL A 301 -10.04 3.23 -16.57
N GLY A 302 -9.51 2.82 -17.72
CA GLY A 302 -8.08 2.93 -18.01
C GLY A 302 -7.59 4.37 -17.91
N SER A 303 -6.38 4.55 -17.38
CA SER A 303 -5.72 5.83 -17.14
C SER A 303 -4.31 5.86 -17.73
N SER A 304 -3.66 7.02 -17.67
CA SER A 304 -2.29 7.17 -18.14
C SER A 304 -1.29 6.45 -17.23
N TYR A 305 -0.53 5.54 -17.83
CA TYR A 305 0.60 4.90 -17.18
C TYR A 305 1.84 5.81 -17.26
N ALA A 306 2.58 5.89 -16.16
CA ALA A 306 3.89 6.54 -16.14
C ALA A 306 4.84 5.78 -15.22
N ARG A 307 6.15 5.88 -15.51
CA ARG A 307 7.22 5.24 -14.76
C ARG A 307 8.39 6.19 -14.62
N VAL A 308 8.92 6.36 -13.40
CA VAL A 308 10.16 7.10 -13.14
C VAL A 308 10.98 6.39 -12.06
N PRO A 309 12.32 6.53 -12.07
CA PRO A 309 13.11 6.11 -10.90
C PRO A 309 12.65 6.90 -9.67
N CYS A 310 12.34 6.22 -8.57
CA CYS A 310 11.73 6.87 -7.39
C CYS A 310 12.55 8.02 -6.82
N TYR A 311 13.88 7.95 -6.90
CA TYR A 311 14.75 9.01 -6.40
C TYR A 311 14.50 10.37 -7.08
N THR A 312 13.98 10.38 -8.31
CA THR A 312 13.63 11.61 -9.03
C THR A 312 12.48 12.36 -8.36
N LEU A 313 11.65 11.67 -7.57
CA LEU A 313 10.53 12.22 -6.82
C LEU A 313 10.92 12.64 -5.40
N ALA A 314 12.15 12.33 -4.93
CA ALA A 314 12.56 12.54 -3.55
C ALA A 314 12.68 14.02 -3.13
N ARG A 315 12.71 14.95 -4.09
CA ARG A 315 12.61 16.40 -3.81
C ARG A 315 11.18 16.87 -3.54
N LYS A 316 10.20 16.07 -3.94
CA LYS A 316 8.78 16.38 -3.83
C LYS A 316 8.13 15.60 -2.70
N TYR A 317 8.55 14.36 -2.49
CA TYR A 317 7.96 13.45 -1.52
C TYR A 317 9.03 12.80 -0.66
N ALA A 318 8.66 12.52 0.59
CA ALA A 318 9.50 11.77 1.49
C ALA A 318 9.42 10.27 1.19
N PHE A 319 10.54 9.58 1.31
CA PHE A 319 10.66 8.14 1.13
C PHE A 319 11.37 7.48 2.32
N THR A 320 10.93 6.29 2.68
CA THR A 320 11.51 5.46 3.74
C THR A 320 12.80 4.82 3.26
N GLN A 321 13.88 5.08 3.99
CA GLN A 321 15.12 4.34 3.92
C GLN A 321 15.09 3.22 4.96
N HIS A 322 15.19 1.96 4.52
CA HIS A 322 15.25 0.79 5.38
C HIS A 322 16.71 0.40 5.64
N CYS A 323 17.15 0.51 6.89
CA CYS A 323 18.50 0.18 7.34
C CYS A 323 18.45 -1.01 8.31
N PRO A 324 18.74 -2.24 7.84
CA PRO A 324 18.85 -3.41 8.70
C PRO A 324 19.94 -3.19 9.76
N LEU A 325 19.59 -3.33 11.03
CA LEU A 325 20.54 -3.21 12.12
C LEU A 325 21.24 -4.56 12.37
N ILE A 326 22.52 -4.50 12.78
CA ILE A 326 23.23 -5.69 13.26
C ILE A 326 22.72 -5.96 14.69
N THR A 327 21.62 -6.70 14.80
CA THR A 327 21.02 -7.09 16.08
C THR A 327 21.12 -8.59 16.29
N THR A 328 21.13 -9.04 17.56
CA THR A 328 20.77 -10.43 17.87
C THR A 328 19.35 -10.70 17.39
N SER A 329 19.07 -11.93 16.94
CA SER A 329 17.71 -12.32 16.57
C SER A 329 16.75 -12.01 17.71
N LEU A 330 15.66 -11.32 17.39
CA LEU A 330 14.54 -11.14 18.30
C LEU A 330 13.80 -12.46 18.42
N ASN A 331 13.42 -12.79 19.65
CA ASN A 331 12.55 -13.92 19.95
C ASN A 331 11.27 -13.38 20.58
N SER A 332 10.14 -13.94 20.16
CA SER A 332 8.86 -13.72 20.83
C SER A 332 8.85 -14.50 22.15
N THR A 333 8.37 -13.86 23.21
CA THR A 333 8.26 -14.47 24.55
C THR A 333 6.91 -15.15 24.76
N THR A 334 5.92 -14.84 23.91
CA THR A 334 4.53 -15.29 24.09
C THR A 334 4.15 -16.42 23.16
N LYS A 335 4.73 -16.47 21.95
CA LYS A 335 4.45 -17.50 20.93
C LYS A 335 5.72 -17.98 20.25
N PRO A 336 5.89 -19.29 19.98
CA PRO A 336 6.95 -19.76 19.10
C PRO A 336 6.77 -19.11 17.73
N THR A 337 7.78 -18.39 17.27
CA THR A 337 7.80 -17.80 15.92
C THR A 337 8.77 -18.60 15.06
N THR A 338 8.42 -18.81 13.79
CA THR A 338 9.31 -19.47 12.83
C THR A 338 10.11 -18.42 12.07
N GLY A 339 11.43 -18.59 12.06
CA GLY A 339 12.37 -17.69 11.39
C GLY A 339 13.00 -16.65 12.31
N ASN A 340 14.06 -16.02 11.82
CA ASN A 340 14.82 -15.02 12.57
C ASN A 340 14.19 -13.65 12.38
N PHE A 341 13.92 -12.92 13.45
CA PHE A 341 13.49 -11.53 13.39
C PHE A 341 14.66 -10.63 13.73
N ILE A 342 14.84 -9.56 12.97
CA ILE A 342 15.82 -8.51 13.28
C ILE A 342 15.09 -7.19 13.46
N VAL A 343 15.81 -6.17 13.92
CA VAL A 343 15.30 -4.80 13.87
C VAL A 343 15.77 -4.11 12.59
N ASN A 344 14.83 -3.49 11.89
CA ASN A 344 15.07 -2.59 10.79
C ASN A 344 14.86 -1.15 11.27
N GLU A 345 15.86 -0.30 11.11
CA GLU A 345 15.70 1.14 11.29
C GLU A 345 15.11 1.74 10.02
N GLU A 346 13.91 2.29 10.13
CA GLU A 346 13.20 2.95 9.02
C GLU A 346 13.26 4.46 9.22
N ARG A 347 13.96 5.13 8.30
CA ARG A 347 14.11 6.59 8.31
C ARG A 347 13.27 7.18 7.19
N LEU A 348 12.28 8.00 7.51
CA LEU A 348 11.54 8.74 6.50
C LEU A 348 12.38 9.96 6.09
N THR A 349 12.79 10.03 4.82
CA THR A 349 13.76 11.02 4.34
C THR A 349 13.24 11.82 3.15
N ILE A 350 13.64 13.08 3.03
CA ILE A 350 13.31 13.95 1.89
C ILE A 350 14.55 14.70 1.41
N ASN A 351 14.66 14.90 0.09
CA ASN A 351 15.75 15.66 -0.50
C ASN A 351 15.39 17.15 -0.58
N THR A 352 16.14 17.99 0.10
CA THR A 352 15.96 19.45 0.12
C THR A 352 17.03 20.16 -0.70
N SER A 353 16.90 21.47 -0.90
CA SER A 353 17.97 22.28 -1.50
C SER A 353 19.29 22.22 -0.70
N SER A 354 19.20 21.99 0.62
CA SER A 354 20.34 21.79 1.53
C SER A 354 20.83 20.34 1.64
N GLY A 355 20.25 19.40 0.89
CA GLY A 355 20.58 17.98 0.94
C GLY A 355 19.51 17.12 1.62
N TRP A 356 19.86 15.88 1.95
CA TRP A 356 18.93 14.91 2.55
C TRP A 356 18.61 15.27 4.00
N LYS A 357 17.31 15.30 4.31
CA LYS A 357 16.78 15.49 5.66
C LYS A 357 16.06 14.23 6.11
N VAL A 358 16.39 13.72 7.29
CA VAL A 358 15.57 12.73 8.00
C VAL A 358 14.43 13.48 8.70
N ILE A 359 13.19 13.08 8.42
CA ILE A 359 11.99 13.61 9.05
C ILE A 359 11.76 12.90 10.37
N HIS A 360 11.69 11.58 10.36
CA HIS A 360 11.63 10.77 11.57
C HIS A 360 12.31 9.41 11.36
N THR A 361 12.52 8.71 12.47
CA THR A 361 13.10 7.36 12.50
C THR A 361 12.24 6.46 13.37
N ILE A 362 11.99 5.22 12.94
CA ILE A 362 11.26 4.19 13.68
C ILE A 362 12.05 2.87 13.61
N HIS A 363 12.06 2.10 14.70
CA HIS A 363 12.68 0.78 14.75
C HIS A 363 11.62 -0.31 14.67
N LEU A 364 11.49 -0.98 13.53
CA LEU A 364 10.46 -2.01 13.32
C LEU A 364 11.08 -3.41 13.29
N PRO A 365 10.46 -4.41 13.93
CA PRO A 365 10.85 -5.79 13.70
C PRO A 365 10.53 -6.19 12.25
N LEU A 366 11.44 -6.96 11.66
CA LEU A 366 11.29 -7.52 10.31
C LEU A 366 11.76 -8.97 10.36
N LYS A 367 11.01 -9.87 9.71
CA LYS A 367 11.45 -11.25 9.53
C LYS A 367 12.59 -11.28 8.51
N TYR A 368 13.76 -11.74 8.94
CA TYR A 368 15.00 -11.76 8.18
C TYR A 368 15.24 -13.14 7.55
N GLU A 369 15.08 -13.22 6.23
CA GLU A 369 15.70 -14.25 5.41
C GLU A 369 16.90 -13.59 4.72
N VAL A 370 18.10 -14.06 5.06
CA VAL A 370 19.35 -13.30 5.14
C VAL A 370 20.06 -13.00 3.78
N ASN A 371 20.69 -11.82 3.74
CA ASN A 371 21.85 -11.33 2.93
C ASN A 371 21.67 -10.78 1.50
N LYS A 372 22.23 -9.56 1.32
CA LYS A 372 22.35 -8.70 0.12
C LYS A 372 21.19 -7.76 -0.17
N CYS A 373 20.83 -6.95 0.84
CA CYS A 373 19.92 -5.86 0.59
C CYS A 373 20.50 -4.49 1.00
N GLN A 374 21.33 -3.90 0.13
CA GLN A 374 21.71 -2.49 0.20
C GLN A 374 20.69 -1.69 -0.63
N GLY A 375 19.68 -1.14 0.07
CA GLY A 375 18.59 -0.18 -0.26
C GLY A 375 17.49 -0.57 -1.28
N TYR A 376 16.31 0.09 -1.18
CA TYR A 376 15.07 -0.25 -1.94
C TYR A 376 14.13 0.93 -2.30
N GLY A 377 13.35 0.73 -3.38
CA GLY A 377 12.40 1.62 -4.03
C GLY A 377 11.17 0.84 -4.55
N VAL A 378 10.15 1.56 -5.01
CA VAL A 378 8.73 1.12 -5.18
C VAL A 378 8.53 -0.02 -6.23
N PRO A 379 7.63 -1.00 -5.98
CA PRO A 379 7.34 -2.16 -6.84
C PRO A 379 6.13 -2.01 -7.82
N GLU A 380 6.07 -2.85 -8.87
CA GLU A 380 5.14 -2.84 -10.02
C GLU A 380 4.14 -4.03 -10.10
N PRO A 381 2.82 -3.87 -10.24
CA PRO A 381 1.97 -4.90 -10.86
C PRO A 381 2.07 -4.88 -12.38
N ARG A 382 1.98 -6.08 -12.99
CA ARG A 382 1.94 -6.29 -14.45
C ARG A 382 0.75 -5.61 -15.12
#